data_AF-A0A2I8VP48-F1
#
_entry.id   AF-A0A2I8VP48-F1
#
_cell.length_a   1.000
_cell.length_b   1.000
_cell.length_c   1.000
_cell.angle_alpha   90.00
_cell.angle_beta   90.00
_cell.angle_gamma   90.00
#
_symmetry.space_group_name_H-M   'P 1'
#
loop_
_entity.id
_entity.type
_entity.pdbx_description
1 polymer ?
#
loop_
_entity_poly.entity_id
_entity_poly.type
_entity_poly.pdbx_seq_one_letter_code
_entity_poly.pdbx_strand_id
1 'polypeptide(L)'
;MELGDSQRWLTELRNRHAALLKQRREVRFRPSCGCNNQKRQDNDHGSARHRRDGGETGYDFGGERDWIENELVGVYTEYVGRACDPDETYQAQIKKLLLVFEYSIPSRILAEVVGCSAGHARRFEWDAEQQIVREKQWSRKQREHQAPPALAKRVRERDDDRCVRCESTEQTVVHHIDPARQDGPAVMENLAVLCNRCHVIAHGGAVNTGEVIHGSTRQFWAWAEPDARWSALNNEQTTFDVFR
;
A
#
# COMPACT_ATOMS: atom_id res chain seq x y z
N MET A 1 -35.12 11.94 8.56
CA MET A 1 -35.37 10.79 7.66
C MET A 1 -36.05 9.74 8.52
N GLU A 2 -37.25 9.32 8.17
CA GLU A 2 -37.93 8.28 8.93
C GLU A 2 -37.15 6.97 8.80
N LEU A 3 -37.14 6.14 9.84
CA LEU A 3 -36.38 4.88 9.87
C LEU A 3 -36.69 3.97 8.65
N GLY A 4 -37.93 4.04 8.13
CA GLY A 4 -38.35 3.32 6.92
C GLY A 4 -37.64 3.75 5.64
N ASP A 5 -37.39 5.05 5.46
CA ASP A 5 -36.71 5.59 4.27
C ASP A 5 -35.23 5.17 4.23
N SER A 6 -34.57 5.15 5.39
CA SER A 6 -33.17 4.71 5.49
C SER A 6 -33.01 3.23 5.15
N GLN A 7 -33.91 2.36 5.64
CA GLN A 7 -33.85 0.92 5.35
C GLN A 7 -34.14 0.59 3.88
N ARG A 8 -35.09 1.31 3.28
CA ARG A 8 -35.40 1.18 1.85
C ARG A 8 -34.20 1.57 0.97
N TRP A 9 -33.58 2.71 1.27
CA TRP A 9 -32.40 3.18 0.55
C TRP A 9 -31.21 2.21 0.66
N LEU A 10 -30.93 1.68 1.86
CA LEU A 10 -29.86 0.70 2.05
C LEU A 10 -30.13 -0.59 1.26
N THR A 11 -31.37 -1.06 1.25
CA THR A 11 -31.79 -2.22 0.44
C THR A 11 -31.54 -1.98 -1.04
N GLU A 12 -31.88 -0.80 -1.55
CA GLU A 12 -31.67 -0.43 -2.94
C GLU A 12 -30.17 -0.39 -3.31
N LEU A 13 -29.33 0.22 -2.47
CA LEU A 13 -27.88 0.24 -2.68
C LEU A 13 -27.28 -1.17 -2.69
N ARG A 14 -27.69 -2.04 -1.76
CA ARG A 14 -27.23 -3.44 -1.71
C ARG A 14 -27.65 -4.21 -2.97
N ASN A 15 -28.85 -3.98 -3.47
CA ASN A 15 -29.33 -4.61 -4.70
C ASN A 15 -28.54 -4.14 -5.92
N ARG A 16 -28.26 -2.84 -6.05
CA ARG A 16 -27.39 -2.29 -7.11
C ARG A 16 -25.99 -2.88 -7.05
N HIS A 17 -25.38 -2.91 -5.86
CA HIS A 17 -24.08 -3.53 -5.64
C HIS A 17 -24.06 -5.01 -6.06
N ALA A 18 -25.05 -5.80 -5.62
CA ALA A 18 -25.14 -7.22 -5.96
C ALA A 18 -25.30 -7.45 -7.47
N ALA A 19 -26.10 -6.63 -8.15
CA ALA A 19 -26.28 -6.67 -9.59
C ALA A 19 -24.96 -6.37 -10.33
N LEU A 20 -24.23 -5.33 -9.93
CA LEU A 20 -22.93 -4.98 -10.51
C LEU A 20 -21.88 -6.08 -10.30
N LEU A 21 -21.82 -6.69 -9.11
CA LEU A 21 -20.92 -7.82 -8.86
C LEU A 21 -21.28 -9.05 -9.71
N LYS A 22 -22.56 -9.28 -10.00
CA LYS A 22 -23.00 -10.33 -10.91
C LYS A 22 -22.51 -10.06 -12.34
N GLN A 23 -22.74 -8.85 -12.86
CA GLN A 23 -22.26 -8.44 -14.18
C GLN A 23 -20.73 -8.53 -14.29
N ARG A 24 -20.01 -8.10 -13.26
CA ARG A 24 -18.55 -8.18 -13.21
C ARG A 24 -18.04 -9.60 -13.38
N ARG A 25 -18.72 -10.59 -12.78
CA ARG A 25 -18.39 -12.01 -12.94
C ARG A 25 -18.66 -12.45 -14.37
N GLU A 26 -19.79 -12.09 -14.95
CA GLU A 26 -20.17 -12.45 -16.32
C GLU A 26 -19.16 -11.93 -17.36
N VAL A 27 -18.70 -10.68 -17.22
CA VAL A 27 -17.67 -10.09 -18.09
C VAL A 27 -16.34 -10.84 -17.95
N ARG A 28 -15.95 -11.24 -16.73
CA ARG A 28 -14.70 -11.98 -16.48
C ARG A 28 -14.67 -13.37 -17.11
N PHE A 29 -15.83 -14.01 -17.25
CA PHE A 29 -15.95 -15.39 -17.75
C PHE A 29 -16.29 -15.48 -19.24
N ARG A 30 -16.42 -14.36 -19.96
CA ARG A 30 -16.54 -14.43 -21.43
C ARG A 30 -15.24 -15.02 -22.00
N PRO A 31 -15.28 -16.21 -22.63
CA PRO A 31 -14.11 -16.73 -23.29
C PRO A 31 -13.68 -15.71 -24.34
N SER A 32 -12.40 -15.34 -24.34
CA SER A 32 -11.79 -14.71 -25.52
C SER A 32 -12.08 -15.66 -26.69
N CYS A 33 -13.05 -15.29 -27.52
CA CYS A 33 -13.47 -16.10 -28.64
C CYS A 33 -12.30 -16.19 -29.64
N GLY A 34 -11.58 -17.30 -29.57
CA GLY A 34 -11.09 -18.10 -30.68
C GLY A 34 -10.63 -17.39 -31.95
N CYS A 35 -9.53 -16.64 -31.89
CA CYS A 35 -8.79 -16.19 -33.08
C CYS A 35 -7.28 -16.20 -32.84
N ASN A 36 -6.64 -17.38 -32.77
CA ASN A 36 -5.27 -17.58 -33.29
C ASN A 36 -4.80 -19.02 -33.08
N ASN A 37 -5.13 -19.92 -34.01
CA ASN A 37 -4.18 -21.01 -34.31
C ASN A 37 -4.24 -21.53 -35.75
N GLN A 38 -4.60 -20.68 -36.71
CA GLN A 38 -4.55 -21.03 -38.13
C GLN A 38 -4.05 -19.84 -38.95
N LYS A 39 -2.72 -19.72 -39.01
CA LYS A 39 -1.93 -19.22 -40.15
C LYS A 39 -0.43 -19.24 -39.77
N ARG A 40 0.11 -20.43 -39.62
CA ARG A 40 1.52 -20.72 -39.91
C ARG A 40 1.55 -21.77 -41.00
N GLN A 41 1.30 -21.32 -42.22
CA GLN A 41 1.76 -21.95 -43.45
C GLN A 41 1.68 -20.87 -44.54
N ASP A 42 2.89 -20.47 -44.96
CA ASP A 42 3.27 -20.10 -46.31
C ASP A 42 2.63 -18.85 -46.93
N ASN A 43 3.37 -17.73 -46.99
CA ASN A 43 4.17 -17.42 -48.18
C ASN A 43 4.80 -16.02 -48.16
N ASP A 44 5.97 -16.02 -48.78
CA ASP A 44 6.84 -14.95 -49.22
C ASP A 44 6.19 -14.05 -50.31
N HIS A 45 6.78 -12.88 -50.55
CA HIS A 45 6.55 -11.90 -51.65
C HIS A 45 5.49 -10.80 -51.48
N GLY A 46 5.94 -9.54 -51.66
CA GLY A 46 5.20 -8.58 -52.48
C GLY A 46 4.66 -7.33 -51.79
N SER A 47 5.32 -6.21 -52.07
CA SER A 47 4.89 -4.84 -51.79
C SER A 47 3.50 -4.52 -52.38
N ALA A 48 2.58 -4.01 -51.57
CA ALA A 48 1.47 -3.17 -52.02
C ALA A 48 0.82 -2.43 -50.83
N ARG A 49 0.97 -1.11 -50.81
CA ARG A 49 0.18 -0.21 -49.97
C ARG A 49 -1.26 -0.22 -50.46
N HIS A 50 -2.12 -0.96 -49.79
CA HIS A 50 -3.57 -0.78 -49.88
C HIS A 50 -4.13 -0.27 -48.57
N ARG A 51 -4.79 0.90 -48.65
CA ARG A 51 -5.70 1.43 -47.65
C ARG A 51 -6.67 0.31 -47.24
N ARG A 52 -6.72 0.00 -45.94
CA ARG A 52 -7.82 -0.79 -45.37
C ARG A 52 -8.72 0.16 -44.62
N ASP A 53 -9.95 0.24 -45.12
CA ASP A 53 -11.10 0.72 -44.39
C ASP A 53 -11.15 0.08 -43.01
N GLY A 54 -11.40 0.92 -42.01
CA GLY A 54 -11.55 0.52 -40.62
C GLY A 54 -12.80 -0.35 -40.48
N GLY A 55 -12.59 -1.66 -40.44
CA GLY A 55 -13.58 -2.61 -39.97
C GLY A 55 -13.83 -2.36 -38.48
N GLU A 56 -14.97 -1.74 -38.20
CA GLU A 56 -15.57 -1.64 -36.87
C GLU A 56 -15.85 -3.03 -36.29
N THR A 57 -16.02 -3.05 -34.96
CA THR A 57 -16.39 -4.17 -34.08
C THR A 57 -15.23 -4.96 -33.43
N GLY A 58 -14.16 -4.25 -33.06
CA GLY A 58 -13.40 -4.64 -31.88
C GLY A 58 -14.22 -4.28 -30.63
N TYR A 59 -14.99 -5.22 -30.09
CA TYR A 59 -15.72 -5.00 -28.83
C TYR A 59 -14.70 -4.72 -27.71
N ASP A 60 -14.69 -3.49 -27.21
CA ASP A 60 -13.76 -3.02 -26.16
C ASP A 60 -14.19 -3.60 -24.80
N PHE A 61 -13.66 -4.79 -24.49
CA PHE A 61 -13.87 -5.43 -23.19
C PHE A 61 -13.27 -4.62 -22.01
N GLY A 62 -12.39 -3.65 -22.28
CA GLY A 62 -11.89 -2.71 -21.27
C GLY A 62 -12.99 -1.78 -20.78
N GLY A 63 -13.75 -1.21 -21.72
CA GLY A 63 -14.82 -0.26 -21.42
C GLY A 63 -15.94 -0.80 -20.53
N GLU A 64 -16.41 -2.04 -20.77
CA GLU A 64 -17.49 -2.63 -19.97
C GLU A 64 -17.03 -2.90 -18.52
N ARG A 65 -15.79 -3.39 -18.34
CA ARG A 65 -15.23 -3.62 -17.00
C ARG A 65 -15.02 -2.31 -16.24
N ASP A 66 -14.46 -1.31 -16.90
CA ASP A 66 -14.17 -0.01 -16.29
C ASP A 66 -15.47 0.70 -15.91
N TRP A 67 -16.52 0.58 -16.74
CA TRP A 67 -17.85 1.08 -16.40
C TRP A 67 -18.40 0.41 -15.12
N ILE A 68 -18.35 -0.93 -15.01
CA ILE A 68 -18.81 -1.62 -13.80
C ILE A 68 -18.01 -1.19 -12.57
N GLU A 69 -16.69 -1.02 -12.68
CA GLU A 69 -15.86 -0.55 -11.56
C GLU A 69 -16.22 0.88 -11.15
N ASN A 70 -16.49 1.78 -12.11
CA ASN A 70 -16.96 3.15 -11.84
C ASN A 70 -18.34 3.19 -11.19
N GLU A 71 -19.28 2.34 -11.62
CA GLU A 71 -20.60 2.24 -10.99
C GLU A 71 -20.51 1.71 -9.56
N LEU A 72 -19.63 0.75 -9.29
CA LEU A 72 -19.35 0.29 -7.93
C LEU A 72 -18.78 1.42 -7.07
N VAL A 73 -17.82 2.21 -7.59
CA VAL A 73 -17.31 3.42 -6.90
C VAL A 73 -18.47 4.37 -6.60
N GLY A 74 -19.36 4.64 -7.56
CA GLY A 74 -20.54 5.48 -7.37
C GLY A 74 -21.45 5.01 -6.23
N VAL A 75 -21.75 3.71 -6.17
CA VAL A 75 -22.55 3.10 -5.08
C VAL A 75 -21.89 3.30 -3.71
N TYR A 76 -20.58 3.12 -3.62
CA TYR A 76 -19.86 3.29 -2.35
C TYR A 76 -19.74 4.76 -1.94
N THR A 77 -19.50 5.67 -2.90
CA THR A 77 -19.44 7.12 -2.66
C THR A 77 -20.78 7.65 -2.21
N GLU A 78 -21.88 7.19 -2.81
CA GLU A 78 -23.24 7.54 -2.38
C GLU A 78 -23.50 7.11 -0.92
N TYR A 79 -23.08 5.89 -0.55
CA TYR A 79 -23.18 5.42 0.83
C TYR A 79 -22.38 6.30 1.80
N VAL A 80 -21.09 6.54 1.51
CA VAL A 80 -20.22 7.33 2.39
C VAL A 80 -20.75 8.76 2.55
N GLY A 81 -21.11 9.42 1.45
CA GLY A 81 -21.59 10.81 1.49
C GLY A 81 -22.90 11.00 2.25
N ARG A 82 -23.70 9.94 2.45
CA ARG A 82 -25.00 10.01 3.14
C ARG A 82 -25.00 9.40 4.54
N ALA A 83 -24.20 8.36 4.79
CA ALA A 83 -24.24 7.58 6.04
C ALA A 83 -22.99 7.73 6.93
N CYS A 84 -21.91 8.29 6.40
CA CYS A 84 -20.71 8.57 7.19
C CYS A 84 -20.68 10.06 7.58
N ASP A 85 -20.18 10.32 8.78
CA ASP A 85 -19.85 11.68 9.20
C ASP A 85 -18.51 12.06 8.55
N PRO A 86 -18.37 13.25 7.93
CA PRO A 86 -17.09 13.68 7.34
C PRO A 86 -15.93 13.73 8.34
N ASP A 87 -16.21 13.93 9.64
CA ASP A 87 -15.20 13.99 10.70
C ASP A 87 -14.85 12.59 11.25
N GLU A 88 -15.55 11.53 10.80
CA GLU A 88 -15.18 10.16 11.15
C GLU A 88 -13.84 9.77 10.53
N THR A 89 -13.02 9.07 11.31
CA THR A 89 -11.77 8.50 10.83
C THR A 89 -11.98 7.62 9.59
N TYR A 90 -11.01 7.62 8.67
CA TYR A 90 -11.04 6.73 7.50
C TYR A 90 -11.29 5.26 7.86
N GLN A 91 -10.74 4.79 8.98
CA GLN A 91 -10.99 3.44 9.48
C GLN A 91 -12.48 3.19 9.78
N ALA A 92 -13.17 4.14 10.42
CA ALA A 92 -14.58 4.00 10.74
C ALA A 92 -15.43 3.94 9.47
N GLN A 93 -15.16 4.81 8.50
CA GLN A 93 -15.83 4.82 7.20
C GLN A 93 -15.62 3.50 6.43
N ILE A 94 -14.38 3.00 6.37
CA ILE A 94 -14.06 1.71 5.73
C ILE A 94 -14.81 0.56 6.41
N LYS A 95 -14.82 0.51 7.74
CA LYS A 95 -15.53 -0.54 8.49
C LYS A 95 -17.03 -0.53 8.20
N LYS A 96 -17.65 0.66 8.16
CA LYS A 96 -19.07 0.80 7.79
C LYS A 96 -19.35 0.28 6.39
N LEU A 97 -18.53 0.64 5.39
CA LEU A 97 -18.67 0.16 4.02
C LEU A 97 -18.62 -1.37 3.95
N LEU A 98 -17.56 -1.97 4.50
CA LEU A 98 -17.37 -3.43 4.44
C LEU A 98 -18.49 -4.19 5.17
N LEU A 99 -18.99 -3.63 6.28
CA LEU A 99 -20.11 -4.20 7.04
C LEU A 99 -21.44 -4.07 6.29
N VAL A 100 -21.73 -2.92 5.66
CA VAL A 100 -23.00 -2.71 4.96
C VAL A 100 -23.11 -3.55 3.71
N PHE A 101 -22.03 -3.66 2.94
CA PHE A 101 -22.02 -4.44 1.70
C PHE A 101 -21.66 -5.91 1.90
N GLU A 102 -21.22 -6.30 3.10
CA GLU A 102 -20.83 -7.67 3.47
C GLU A 102 -19.88 -8.28 2.42
N TYR A 103 -18.94 -7.46 1.96
CA TYR A 103 -18.11 -7.77 0.82
C TYR A 103 -16.70 -7.20 0.99
N SER A 104 -15.70 -7.97 0.56
CA SER A 104 -14.31 -7.52 0.56
C SER A 104 -14.04 -6.60 -0.63
N ILE A 105 -14.30 -5.30 -0.44
CA ILE A 105 -14.06 -4.27 -1.45
C ILE A 105 -12.55 -4.14 -1.73
N PRO A 106 -12.10 -4.09 -3.00
CA PRO A 106 -10.70 -3.86 -3.34
C PRO A 106 -10.15 -2.58 -2.72
N SER A 107 -8.93 -2.64 -2.18
CA SER A 107 -8.34 -1.53 -1.42
C SER A 107 -8.17 -0.24 -2.22
N ARG A 108 -8.01 -0.33 -3.55
CA ARG A 108 -7.97 0.85 -4.44
C ARG A 108 -9.30 1.60 -4.42
N ILE A 109 -10.41 0.88 -4.53
CA ILE A 109 -11.76 1.45 -4.52
C ILE A 109 -12.07 2.05 -3.14
N LEU A 110 -11.75 1.34 -2.06
CA LEU A 110 -11.89 1.87 -0.70
C LEU A 110 -11.10 3.17 -0.51
N ALA A 111 -9.86 3.22 -1.00
CA ALA A 111 -9.01 4.40 -0.91
C ALA A 111 -9.58 5.60 -1.66
N GLU A 112 -10.09 5.36 -2.87
CA GLU A 112 -10.73 6.39 -3.70
C GLU A 112 -11.99 6.95 -3.04
N VAL A 113 -12.89 6.08 -2.58
CA VAL A 113 -14.18 6.48 -1.99
C VAL A 113 -14.00 7.22 -0.66
N VAL A 114 -13.06 6.77 0.18
CA VAL A 114 -12.86 7.31 1.54
C VAL A 114 -11.83 8.45 1.55
N GLY A 115 -11.07 8.65 0.48
CA GLY A 115 -10.02 9.67 0.41
C GLY A 115 -8.75 9.32 1.21
N CYS A 116 -8.44 8.02 1.36
CA CYS A 116 -7.28 7.54 2.11
C CYS A 116 -6.24 6.86 1.21
N SER A 117 -5.08 6.46 1.75
CA SER A 117 -4.10 5.71 0.96
C SER A 117 -4.53 4.25 0.74
N ALA A 118 -4.24 3.69 -0.43
CA ALA A 118 -4.49 2.26 -0.72
C ALA A 118 -3.82 1.32 0.28
N GLY A 119 -2.65 1.71 0.82
CA GLY A 119 -1.96 0.97 1.86
C GLY A 119 -2.71 0.97 3.19
N HIS A 120 -3.38 2.07 3.56
CA HIS A 120 -4.26 2.12 4.73
C HIS A 120 -5.49 1.25 4.52
N ALA A 121 -6.18 1.39 3.38
CA ALA A 121 -7.38 0.61 3.07
C ALA A 121 -7.14 -0.90 3.02
N ARG A 122 -5.99 -1.35 2.48
CA ARG A 122 -5.62 -2.77 2.33
C ARG A 122 -5.58 -3.54 3.66
N ARG A 123 -5.51 -2.85 4.79
CA ARG A 123 -5.45 -3.42 6.14
C ARG A 123 -6.75 -4.05 6.56
N PHE A 124 -7.88 -3.63 6.00
CA PHE A 124 -9.20 -4.07 6.40
C PHE A 124 -9.80 -5.03 5.36
N GLU A 125 -10.57 -6.00 5.83
CA GLU A 125 -11.35 -6.89 4.98
C GLU A 125 -12.62 -7.38 5.68
N TRP A 126 -13.59 -7.78 4.86
CA TRP A 126 -14.77 -8.50 5.33
C TRP A 126 -14.44 -9.99 5.50
N ASP A 127 -14.72 -10.51 6.69
CA ASP A 127 -14.66 -11.93 7.00
C ASP A 127 -16.08 -12.51 6.85
N ALA A 128 -16.31 -13.25 5.76
CA ALA A 128 -17.63 -13.81 5.46
C ALA A 128 -18.03 -14.95 6.41
N GLU A 129 -17.06 -15.67 6.98
CA GLU A 129 -17.32 -16.78 7.91
C GLU A 129 -17.75 -16.25 9.28
N GLN A 130 -17.05 -15.21 9.75
CA GLN A 130 -17.32 -14.61 11.06
C GLN A 130 -18.34 -13.46 11.00
N GLN A 131 -18.69 -13.00 9.79
CA GLN A 131 -19.55 -11.83 9.54
C GLN A 131 -19.06 -10.57 10.25
N ILE A 132 -17.75 -10.32 10.23
CA ILE A 132 -17.11 -9.15 10.84
C ILE A 132 -16.14 -8.47 9.88
N VAL A 133 -15.86 -7.20 10.15
CA VAL A 133 -14.73 -6.50 9.53
C VAL A 133 -13.48 -6.71 10.38
N ARG A 134 -12.47 -7.37 9.80
CA ARG A 134 -11.19 -7.62 10.47
C ARG A 134 -10.08 -6.76 9.90
N GLU A 135 -9.18 -6.34 10.79
CA GLU A 135 -7.86 -5.86 10.39
C GLU A 135 -6.95 -7.08 10.19
N LYS A 136 -6.28 -7.16 9.04
CA LYS A 136 -5.39 -8.26 8.67
C LYS A 136 -4.26 -8.39 9.68
N GLN A 137 -3.90 -9.64 9.98
CA GLN A 137 -2.88 -9.95 10.99
C GLN A 137 -1.53 -9.28 10.71
N TRP A 138 -1.09 -9.23 9.45
CA TRP A 138 0.17 -8.57 9.07
C TRP A 138 0.15 -7.06 9.38
N SER A 139 -1.00 -6.40 9.27
CA SER A 139 -1.15 -4.98 9.60
C SER A 139 -1.03 -4.75 11.10
N ARG A 140 -1.65 -5.63 11.90
CA ARG A 140 -1.56 -5.59 13.37
C ARG A 140 -0.11 -5.75 13.83
N LYS A 141 0.58 -6.78 13.33
CA LYS A 141 2.00 -7.01 13.61
C LYS A 141 2.85 -5.79 13.22
N GLN A 142 2.68 -5.27 12.00
CA GLN A 142 3.42 -4.08 11.59
C GLN A 142 3.17 -2.85 12.47
N ARG A 143 1.95 -2.65 12.99
CA ARG A 143 1.65 -1.56 13.92
C ARG A 143 2.26 -1.77 15.30
N GLU A 144 2.28 -3.01 15.80
CA GLU A 144 2.96 -3.36 17.05
C GLU A 144 4.46 -3.09 16.97
N HIS A 145 5.05 -3.19 15.77
CA HIS A 145 6.47 -2.94 15.55
C HIS A 145 6.78 -1.48 15.23
N GLN A 146 5.77 -0.62 15.07
CA GLN A 146 6.00 0.81 14.92
C GLN A 146 6.12 1.45 16.30
N ALA A 147 7.07 2.35 16.47
CA ALA A 147 7.15 3.18 17.65
C ALA A 147 5.82 3.95 17.82
N PRO A 148 5.09 3.79 18.94
CA PRO A 148 3.86 4.53 19.18
C PRO A 148 4.10 6.04 19.03
N PRO A 149 3.16 6.84 18.50
CA PRO A 149 3.39 8.27 18.23
C PRO A 149 3.91 9.06 19.43
N ALA A 150 3.40 8.77 20.64
CA ALA A 150 3.86 9.39 21.87
C ALA A 150 5.32 9.02 22.21
N LEU A 151 5.71 7.77 21.96
CA LEU A 151 7.09 7.32 22.15
C LEU A 151 8.01 7.90 21.08
N ALA A 152 7.59 7.89 19.82
CA ALA A 152 8.34 8.49 18.72
C ALA A 152 8.59 9.99 18.96
N LYS A 153 7.61 10.71 19.52
CA LYS A 153 7.78 12.11 19.93
C LYS A 153 8.85 12.25 21.01
N ARG A 154 8.81 11.42 22.06
CA ARG A 154 9.82 11.44 23.14
C ARG A 154 11.23 11.10 22.63
N VAL A 155 11.35 10.18 21.69
CA VAL A 155 12.63 9.84 21.05
C VAL A 155 13.16 11.03 20.25
N ARG A 156 12.29 11.70 19.48
CA ARG A 156 12.67 12.94 18.77
C ARG A 156 13.10 14.05 19.72
N GLU A 157 12.39 14.24 20.82
CA GLU A 157 12.77 15.22 21.86
C GLU A 157 14.13 14.87 22.50
N ARG A 158 14.39 13.58 22.78
CA ARG A 158 15.68 13.14 23.33
C ARG A 158 16.84 13.40 22.37
N ASP A 159 16.62 13.16 21.08
CA ASP A 159 17.65 13.26 20.04
C ASP A 159 17.69 14.65 19.37
N ASP A 160 17.05 15.67 19.95
CA ASP A 160 16.92 17.03 19.41
C ASP A 160 16.41 17.10 17.96
N ASP A 161 15.57 16.15 17.57
CA ASP A 161 15.08 15.91 16.21
C ASP A 161 16.20 15.83 15.15
N ARG A 162 17.39 15.40 15.57
CA ARG A 162 18.60 15.28 14.77
C ARG A 162 19.02 13.83 14.61
N CYS A 163 19.61 13.52 13.46
CA CYS A 163 20.25 12.24 13.24
C CYS A 163 21.36 12.02 14.28
N VAL A 164 21.25 10.99 15.11
CA VAL A 164 22.25 10.70 16.14
C VAL A 164 23.64 10.38 15.58
N ARG A 165 23.73 10.04 14.28
CA ARG A 165 24.99 9.71 13.61
C ARG A 165 25.67 10.89 12.90
N CYS A 166 24.89 11.73 12.23
CA CYS A 166 25.44 12.80 11.39
C CYS A 166 24.93 14.20 11.72
N GLU A 167 24.08 14.33 12.74
CA GLU A 167 23.50 15.59 13.25
C GLU A 167 22.56 16.30 12.26
N SER A 168 22.30 15.70 11.09
CA SER A 168 21.35 16.23 10.12
C SER A 168 19.93 16.29 10.68
N THR A 169 19.24 17.40 10.43
CA THR A 169 17.80 17.61 10.71
C THR A 169 16.92 17.28 9.50
N GLU A 170 17.50 16.86 8.38
CA GLU A 170 16.76 16.63 7.14
C GLU A 170 16.26 15.18 7.05
N GLN A 171 14.97 15.04 6.73
CA GLN A 171 14.33 13.74 6.48
C GLN A 171 14.61 12.71 7.59
N THR A 172 14.36 13.10 8.84
CA THR A 172 14.63 12.26 10.01
C THR A 172 13.49 11.29 10.30
N VAL A 173 13.86 10.06 10.64
CA VAL A 173 12.96 8.94 10.96
C VAL A 173 13.40 8.28 12.28
N VAL A 174 12.44 7.67 12.98
CA VAL A 174 12.73 6.86 14.17
C VAL A 174 13.07 5.44 13.72
N HIS A 175 14.27 4.99 14.07
CA HIS A 175 14.84 3.69 13.74
C HIS A 175 14.86 2.77 14.96
N HIS A 176 14.61 1.48 14.73
CA HIS A 176 14.77 0.44 15.76
C HIS A 176 16.21 -0.09 15.74
N ILE A 177 16.87 0.00 16.89
CA ILE A 177 18.28 -0.32 17.03
C ILE A 177 18.54 -1.84 17.01
N ASP A 178 17.70 -2.64 17.64
CA ASP A 178 17.74 -4.09 17.52
C ASP A 178 16.49 -4.57 16.76
N PRO A 179 16.63 -4.93 15.49
CA PRO A 179 15.56 -5.51 14.69
C PRO A 179 15.63 -7.04 14.61
N ALA A 180 16.65 -7.69 15.20
CA ALA A 180 16.95 -9.13 14.99
C ALA A 180 15.81 -10.06 15.44
N ARG A 181 14.85 -9.50 16.17
CA ARG A 181 13.48 -9.96 16.12
C ARG A 181 12.63 -8.73 15.86
N GLN A 182 11.66 -8.85 14.96
CA GLN A 182 10.48 -8.00 14.89
C GLN A 182 9.66 -7.96 16.22
N ASP A 183 10.24 -8.39 17.34
CA ASP A 183 9.75 -8.41 18.73
C ASP A 183 10.61 -7.53 19.66
N GLY A 184 11.60 -6.79 19.15
CA GLY A 184 12.30 -5.79 19.94
C GLY A 184 11.29 -4.75 20.45
N PRO A 185 11.14 -4.56 21.76
CA PRO A 185 10.06 -3.73 22.27
C PRO A 185 10.25 -2.29 21.79
N ALA A 186 9.15 -1.63 21.43
CA ALA A 186 9.12 -0.20 21.19
C ALA A 186 9.32 0.51 22.55
N VAL A 187 10.58 0.61 22.97
CA VAL A 187 11.04 1.29 24.20
C VAL A 187 12.08 2.33 23.82
N MET A 188 12.24 3.34 24.68
CA MET A 188 13.12 4.49 24.41
C MET A 188 14.54 4.05 24.05
N GLU A 189 15.07 3.04 24.75
CA GLU A 189 16.46 2.57 24.65
C GLU A 189 16.74 1.82 23.35
N ASN A 190 15.69 1.31 22.69
CA ASN A 190 15.79 0.58 21.42
C ASN A 190 15.46 1.46 20.20
N LEU A 191 15.30 2.76 20.40
CA LEU A 191 14.91 3.70 19.35
C LEU A 191 15.93 4.82 19.24
N ALA A 192 16.18 5.30 18.02
CA ALA A 192 17.00 6.48 17.75
C ALA A 192 16.53 7.23 16.51
N VAL A 193 16.77 8.54 16.45
CA VAL A 193 16.52 9.35 15.27
C VAL A 193 17.68 9.23 14.28
N LEU A 194 17.39 8.88 13.03
CA LEU A 194 18.35 8.87 11.92
C LEU A 194 17.81 9.64 10.73
N CYS A 195 18.67 10.29 9.95
CA CYS A 195 18.28 10.75 8.62
C CYS A 195 18.14 9.55 7.66
N ASN A 196 17.37 9.70 6.59
CA ASN A 196 17.17 8.66 5.58
C ASN A 196 18.46 7.98 5.10
N ARG A 197 19.53 8.76 4.87
CA ARG A 197 20.84 8.21 4.45
C ARG A 197 21.44 7.30 5.52
N CYS A 198 21.51 7.76 6.77
CA CYS A 198 22.06 6.95 7.86
C CYS A 198 21.18 5.74 8.17
N HIS A 199 19.87 5.88 8.04
CA HIS A 199 18.90 4.81 8.20
C HIS A 199 19.12 3.67 7.19
N VAL A 200 19.33 3.99 5.91
CA VAL A 200 19.67 3.00 4.88
C VAL A 200 20.98 2.28 5.20
N ILE A 201 22.00 3.01 5.68
CA ILE A 201 23.29 2.41 6.04
C ILE A 201 23.13 1.48 7.26
N ALA A 202 22.34 1.85 8.26
CA ALA A 202 22.03 0.99 9.41
C ALA A 202 21.46 -0.36 8.96
N HIS A 203 20.65 -0.36 7.89
CA HIS A 203 20.09 -1.55 7.27
C HIS A 203 20.95 -2.18 6.16
N GLY A 204 22.24 -1.85 6.07
CA GLY A 204 23.16 -2.47 5.09
C GLY A 204 22.81 -2.17 3.63
N GLY A 205 22.07 -1.09 3.36
CA GLY A 205 21.65 -0.69 2.01
C GLY A 205 20.19 -0.99 1.66
N ALA A 206 19.46 -1.75 2.48
CA ALA A 206 18.07 -2.13 2.18
C ALA A 206 17.15 -2.08 3.42
N VAL A 207 16.39 -1.00 3.59
CA VAL A 207 15.51 -0.77 4.75
C VAL A 207 14.33 -1.75 4.89
N ASN A 208 14.01 -2.52 3.85
CA ASN A 208 12.83 -3.39 3.82
C ASN A 208 13.13 -4.84 4.27
N THR A 209 14.39 -5.21 4.48
CA THR A 209 14.77 -6.58 4.87
C THR A 209 14.60 -6.82 6.36
N GLY A 210 14.59 -5.75 7.18
CA GLY A 210 14.61 -5.84 8.63
C GLY A 210 15.97 -6.22 9.21
N GLU A 211 17.00 -6.38 8.37
CA GLU A 211 18.37 -6.67 8.81
C GLU A 211 19.11 -5.37 9.14
N VAL A 212 20.03 -5.42 10.09
CA VAL A 212 20.93 -4.29 10.43
C VAL A 212 22.38 -4.73 10.47
N ILE A 213 23.27 -3.77 10.31
CA ILE A 213 24.73 -3.98 10.37
C ILE A 213 25.29 -4.04 11.79
N HIS A 214 24.46 -3.80 12.81
CA HIS A 214 24.84 -3.85 14.24
C HIS A 214 24.08 -4.96 14.96
N GLY A 215 24.79 -5.86 15.63
CA GLY A 215 24.21 -7.01 16.35
C GLY A 215 23.74 -6.71 17.78
N SER A 216 23.77 -5.45 18.24
CA SER A 216 23.27 -5.05 19.57
C SER A 216 23.09 -3.53 19.68
N THR A 217 22.33 -3.08 20.69
CA THR A 217 22.20 -1.65 21.04
C THR A 217 23.54 -0.97 21.30
N ARG A 218 24.46 -1.67 21.96
CA ARG A 218 25.81 -1.15 22.20
C ARG A 218 26.59 -0.95 20.90
N GLN A 219 26.52 -1.90 19.97
CA GLN A 219 27.20 -1.80 18.68
C GLN A 219 26.60 -0.71 17.79
N PHE A 220 25.29 -0.48 17.87
CA PHE A 220 24.65 0.65 17.20
C PHE A 220 25.19 1.98 17.69
N TRP A 221 25.23 2.21 19.01
CA TRP A 221 25.72 3.47 19.54
C TRP A 221 27.20 3.69 19.20
N ALA A 222 28.02 2.64 19.24
CA ALA A 222 29.41 2.71 18.75
C ALA A 222 29.52 3.09 17.26
N TRP A 223 28.57 2.65 16.42
CA TRP A 223 28.50 3.05 15.01
C TRP A 223 27.94 4.47 14.80
N ALA A 224 27.04 4.91 15.68
CA ALA A 224 26.42 6.22 15.63
C ALA A 224 27.33 7.31 16.20
N GLU A 225 28.29 6.98 17.07
CA GLU A 225 29.20 7.95 17.68
C GLU A 225 29.95 8.79 16.62
N PRO A 226 30.00 10.12 16.78
CA PRO A 226 30.66 11.03 15.84
C PRO A 226 32.15 10.72 15.63
N ASP A 227 32.85 10.12 16.57
CA ASP A 227 34.28 9.79 16.41
C ASP A 227 34.51 8.60 15.48
N ALA A 228 33.48 7.79 15.19
CA ALA A 228 33.51 6.79 14.13
C ALA A 228 33.42 7.41 12.71
N ARG A 229 33.23 8.74 12.59
CA ARG A 229 33.15 9.47 11.31
C ARG A 229 34.37 9.26 10.40
N TRP A 230 35.53 8.86 10.95
CA TRP A 230 36.81 8.84 10.23
C TRP A 230 37.44 7.47 9.99
N SER A 231 36.94 6.39 10.60
CA SER A 231 37.61 5.07 10.50
C SER A 231 37.16 4.22 9.31
N ALA A 232 35.96 4.47 8.76
CA ALA A 232 35.39 3.63 7.69
C ALA A 232 35.50 4.24 6.28
N LEU A 233 35.81 5.54 6.14
CA LEU A 233 35.98 6.19 4.83
C LEU A 233 37.45 6.26 4.35
N ASN A 234 38.41 5.87 5.19
CA ASN A 234 39.84 5.88 4.86
C ASN A 234 40.41 4.52 4.44
N ASN A 235 39.56 3.51 4.17
CA ASN A 235 40.02 2.18 3.75
C ASN A 235 39.60 1.77 2.32
N GLU A 236 39.10 2.72 1.51
CA GLU A 236 38.81 2.52 0.09
C GLU A 236 39.51 3.55 -0.81
N GLN A 237 40.72 3.97 -0.44
CA GLN A 237 41.67 4.61 -1.35
C GLN A 237 42.75 3.63 -1.78
N THR A 238 42.31 2.51 -2.35
CA THR A 238 43.15 1.70 -3.23
C THR A 238 42.30 1.16 -4.37
N THR A 239 42.69 1.58 -5.57
CA THR A 239 42.35 1.06 -6.90
C THR A 239 40.94 1.34 -7.43
N PHE A 240 40.80 2.43 -8.20
CA PHE A 240 40.16 2.37 -9.52
C PHE A 240 40.65 3.55 -10.38
N ASP A 241 41.91 3.46 -10.79
CA ASP A 241 42.44 4.14 -11.98
C ASP A 241 42.33 3.15 -13.15
N VAL A 242 41.15 3.02 -13.76
CA VAL A 242 40.99 2.54 -15.14
C VAL A 242 39.68 3.10 -15.69
N PHE A 243 39.78 4.17 -16.49
CA PHE A 243 39.17 4.36 -17.81
C PHE A 243 39.14 5.88 -18.10
N ARG A 244 40.13 6.28 -18.90
CA ARG A 244 40.04 7.42 -19.82
C ARG A 244 38.89 7.23 -20.80
#